data_AF-A0A4R4UHI3-F1
#
_entry.id   AF-A0A4R4UHI3-F1
#
_cell.length_a   1.000
_cell.length_b   1.000
_cell.length_c   1.000
_cell.angle_alpha   90.00
_cell.angle_beta   90.00
_cell.angle_gamma   90.00
#
_symmetry.space_group_name_H-M   'P 1'
#
loop_
_entity.id
_entity.type
_entity.pdbx_description
1 polymer ?
#
loop_
_entity_poly.entity_id
_entity_poly.type
_entity_poly.pdbx_seq_one_letter_code
_entity_poly.pdbx_strand_id
1 'polypeptide(L)'
;MADDWAAVAKAISARLEELGMTQLDAAAKSKVAPATIRELQYNKVPRRRNPRTLEALSEALDWPADYLSNVLAGTSAEPHADEANDPVLQKLDDVLEQLHELRTRVEAVEHRQEREDEQP
;
A
#
# COMPACT_ATOMS: atom_id res chain seq x y z
N MET A 1 -5.92 19.57 -17.14
CA MET A 1 -4.84 19.61 -16.13
C MET A 1 -3.59 19.06 -16.79
N ALA A 2 -2.41 19.60 -16.45
CA ALA A 2 -1.15 19.18 -17.08
C ALA A 2 -0.61 17.95 -16.33
N ASP A 3 -0.10 16.97 -17.07
CA ASP A 3 0.51 15.75 -16.52
C ASP A 3 1.65 16.09 -15.54
N ASP A 4 1.53 15.68 -14.28
CA ASP A 4 2.52 15.95 -13.22
C ASP A 4 3.56 14.81 -13.11
N TRP A 5 4.48 14.80 -14.06
CA TRP A 5 5.59 13.84 -14.05
C TRP A 5 6.56 14.03 -12.89
N ALA A 6 6.58 15.22 -12.26
CA ALA A 6 7.42 15.46 -11.09
C ALA A 6 6.83 14.75 -9.86
N ALA A 7 5.51 14.75 -9.70
CA ALA A 7 4.82 13.98 -8.67
C ALA A 7 5.06 12.46 -8.84
N VAL A 8 4.97 11.94 -10.06
CA VAL A 8 5.28 10.53 -10.37
C VAL A 8 6.73 10.17 -9.97
N ALA A 9 7.70 11.00 -10.39
CA ALA A 9 9.11 10.81 -10.06
C ALA A 9 9.38 10.77 -8.55
N LYS A 10 8.73 11.69 -7.80
CA LYS A 10 8.82 11.76 -6.35
C LYS A 10 8.21 10.53 -5.69
N ALA A 11 7.01 10.10 -6.13
CA ALA A 11 6.33 8.93 -5.62
C ALA A 11 7.20 7.67 -5.78
N ILE A 12 7.72 7.41 -6.98
CA ILE A 12 8.57 6.24 -7.25
C ILE A 12 9.81 6.25 -6.35
N SER A 13 10.46 7.41 -6.21
CA SER A 13 11.68 7.54 -5.38
C SER A 13 11.40 7.25 -3.91
N ALA A 14 10.34 7.85 -3.36
CA ALA A 14 9.95 7.63 -1.97
C ALA A 14 9.61 6.15 -1.69
N ARG A 15 8.84 5.51 -2.58
CA ARG A 15 8.42 4.13 -2.39
C ARG A 15 9.56 3.12 -2.49
N LEU A 16 10.52 3.35 -3.39
CA LEU A 16 11.72 2.52 -3.45
C LEU A 16 12.53 2.62 -2.16
N GLU A 17 12.64 3.83 -1.59
CA GLU A 17 13.30 4.04 -0.30
C GLU A 17 12.55 3.35 0.85
N GLU A 18 11.22 3.51 0.92
CA GLU A 18 10.36 2.84 1.91
C GLU A 18 10.48 1.31 1.86
N LEU A 19 10.51 0.74 0.65
CA LEU A 19 10.59 -0.70 0.45
C LEU A 19 12.03 -1.24 0.50
N GLY A 20 13.05 -0.38 0.61
CA GLY A 20 14.45 -0.75 0.52
C GLY A 20 14.84 -1.38 -0.82
N MET A 21 14.14 -1.03 -1.91
CA MET A 21 14.32 -1.61 -3.24
C MET A 21 15.19 -0.72 -4.13
N THR A 22 16.02 -1.34 -4.96
CA THR A 22 16.78 -0.65 -6.00
C THR A 22 15.96 -0.52 -7.30
N GLN A 23 16.43 0.33 -8.22
CA GLN A 23 15.89 0.38 -9.59
C GLN A 23 15.94 -0.98 -10.31
N LEU A 24 16.95 -1.81 -10.00
CA LEU A 24 17.12 -3.12 -10.59
C LEU A 24 16.06 -4.09 -10.07
N ASP A 25 15.73 -4.02 -8.78
CA ASP A 25 14.70 -4.85 -8.17
C ASP A 25 13.32 -4.51 -8.74
N ALA A 26 13.00 -3.22 -8.85
CA ALA A 26 11.76 -2.77 -9.45
C ALA A 26 11.68 -3.14 -10.95
N ALA A 27 12.80 -3.09 -11.69
CA ALA A 27 12.85 -3.54 -13.08
C ALA A 27 12.57 -5.04 -13.21
N ALA A 28 13.17 -5.85 -12.34
CA ALA A 28 12.97 -7.29 -12.32
C ALA A 28 11.50 -7.66 -12.04
N LYS A 29 10.87 -6.97 -11.08
CA LYS A 29 9.46 -7.19 -10.73
C LYS A 29 8.47 -6.70 -11.80
N SER A 30 8.64 -5.48 -12.29
CA SER A 30 7.72 -4.84 -13.26
C SER A 30 7.92 -5.30 -14.70
N LYS A 31 9.05 -5.97 -15.01
CA LYS A 31 9.51 -6.25 -16.38
C LYS A 31 9.72 -4.98 -17.22
N VAL A 32 9.84 -3.82 -16.57
CA VAL A 32 10.18 -2.54 -17.19
C VAL A 32 11.70 -2.40 -17.20
N ALA A 33 12.26 -1.92 -18.31
CA ALA A 33 13.71 -1.74 -18.41
C ALA A 33 14.23 -0.76 -17.33
N PRO A 34 15.40 -1.02 -16.69
CA PRO A 34 15.98 -0.13 -15.69
C PRO A 34 16.19 1.30 -16.19
N ALA A 35 16.53 1.46 -17.48
CA ALA A 35 16.66 2.75 -18.13
C ALA A 35 15.34 3.55 -18.12
N THR A 36 14.22 2.89 -18.34
CA THR A 36 12.88 3.51 -18.29
C THR A 36 12.53 3.97 -16.88
N ILE A 37 12.80 3.15 -15.86
CA ILE A 37 12.58 3.53 -14.45
C ILE A 37 13.45 4.73 -14.08
N ARG A 38 14.71 4.71 -14.50
CA ARG A 38 15.64 5.83 -14.31
C ARG A 38 15.13 7.11 -14.99
N GLU A 39 14.63 7.02 -16.22
CA GLU A 39 14.05 8.16 -16.93
C GLU A 39 12.85 8.75 -16.21
N LEU A 40 11.98 7.88 -15.64
CA LEU A 40 10.82 8.29 -14.86
C LEU A 40 11.25 9.01 -13.57
N GLN A 41 12.17 8.45 -12.80
CA GLN A 41 12.64 9.05 -11.54
C GLN A 41 13.32 10.42 -11.72
N TYR A 42 14.04 10.61 -12.83
CA TYR A 42 14.71 11.88 -13.08
C TYR A 42 13.89 12.83 -13.95
N ASN A 43 12.67 12.45 -14.34
CA ASN A 43 11.77 13.23 -15.19
C ASN A 43 12.47 13.83 -16.44
N LYS A 44 13.35 13.05 -17.09
CA LYS A 44 14.29 13.58 -18.10
C LYS A 44 13.67 13.79 -19.48
N VAL A 45 12.50 13.21 -19.76
CA VAL A 45 11.89 13.26 -21.09
C VAL A 45 10.38 13.47 -20.98
N PRO A 46 9.84 14.62 -21.41
CA PRO A 46 8.41 14.92 -21.42
C PRO A 46 7.70 14.27 -22.63
N ARG A 47 7.97 12.98 -22.90
CA ARG A 47 7.21 12.21 -23.90
C ARG A 47 6.15 11.38 -23.19
N ARG A 48 4.92 11.43 -23.74
CA ARG A 48 3.79 10.57 -23.37
C ARG A 48 4.27 9.10 -23.29
N ARG A 49 4.33 8.55 -22.08
CA ARG A 49 4.76 7.15 -21.86
C ARG A 49 3.56 6.22 -21.91
N ASN A 50 3.85 4.94 -22.12
CA ASN A 50 2.84 3.91 -22.23
C ASN A 50 2.12 3.75 -20.87
N PRO A 51 0.78 3.91 -20.79
CA PRO A 51 0.02 3.69 -19.56
C PRO A 51 0.34 2.34 -18.89
N ARG A 52 0.56 1.30 -19.71
CA ARG A 52 0.90 -0.05 -19.25
C ARG A 52 2.22 -0.13 -18.48
N THR A 53 3.14 0.82 -18.71
CA THR A 53 4.39 0.91 -17.95
C THR A 53 4.15 1.46 -16.55
N LEU A 54 3.27 2.45 -16.41
CA LEU A 54 2.90 3.00 -15.10
C LEU A 54 2.10 1.97 -14.28
N GLU A 55 1.23 1.21 -14.95
CA GLU A 55 0.51 0.09 -14.32
C GLU A 55 1.47 -0.97 -13.77
N ALA A 56 2.33 -1.53 -14.62
CA ALA A 56 3.27 -2.56 -14.22
C ALA A 56 4.25 -2.09 -13.13
N LEU A 57 4.61 -0.81 -13.12
CA LEU A 57 5.47 -0.25 -12.09
C LEU A 57 4.72 0.01 -10.77
N SER A 58 3.44 0.40 -10.84
CA SER A 58 2.61 0.56 -9.63
C SER A 58 2.47 -0.78 -8.90
N GLU A 59 2.11 -1.84 -9.62
CA GLU A 59 2.00 -3.19 -9.05
C GLU A 59 3.34 -3.69 -8.48
N ALA A 60 4.45 -3.46 -9.18
CA ALA A 60 5.77 -3.87 -8.71
C ALA A 60 6.24 -3.13 -7.44
N LEU A 61 5.71 -1.92 -7.21
CA LEU A 61 5.95 -1.09 -6.03
C LEU A 61 4.88 -1.28 -4.95
N ASP A 62 4.07 -2.33 -5.08
CA ASP A 62 3.05 -2.71 -4.12
C ASP A 62 2.00 -1.60 -3.95
N TRP A 63 1.49 -1.12 -5.07
CA TRP A 63 0.37 -0.18 -5.18
C TRP A 63 -0.69 -0.71 -6.14
N PRO A 64 -1.93 -0.19 -6.08
CA PRO A 64 -2.93 -0.43 -7.12
C PRO A 64 -2.43 -0.05 -8.51
N ALA A 65 -2.85 -0.78 -9.54
CA ALA A 65 -2.34 -0.63 -10.91
C ALA A 65 -2.53 0.79 -11.49
N ASP A 66 -3.58 1.50 -11.09
CA ASP A 66 -3.88 2.85 -11.58
C ASP A 66 -3.18 3.96 -10.78
N TYR A 67 -2.49 3.63 -9.69
CA TYR A 67 -1.94 4.61 -8.74
C TYR A 67 -1.05 5.66 -9.41
N LEU A 68 0.01 5.25 -10.13
CA LEU A 68 0.91 6.21 -10.78
C LEU A 68 0.22 7.01 -11.90
N SER A 69 -0.82 6.46 -12.52
CA SER A 69 -1.63 7.18 -13.50
C SER A 69 -2.50 8.26 -12.84
N ASN A 70 -3.05 7.96 -11.65
CA ASN A 70 -3.79 8.92 -10.84
C ASN A 70 -2.89 10.03 -10.28
N VAL A 71 -1.68 9.69 -9.84
CA VAL A 71 -0.65 10.66 -9.46
C VAL A 71 -0.29 11.57 -10.64
N LEU A 72 -0.11 10.99 -11.84
CA LEU A 72 0.17 11.75 -13.05
C LEU A 72 -0.96 12.73 -13.41
N ALA A 73 -2.21 12.32 -13.21
CA ALA A 73 -3.39 13.14 -13.45
C ALA A 73 -3.59 14.24 -12.40
N GLY A 74 -2.82 14.24 -11.30
CA GLY A 74 -2.97 15.17 -10.19
C GLY A 74 -4.21 14.89 -9.33
N THR A 75 -4.81 13.71 -9.45
CA THR A 75 -5.87 13.25 -8.56
C THR A 75 -5.27 12.72 -7.27
N SER A 76 -5.91 12.96 -6.12
CA SER A 76 -5.49 12.39 -4.84
C SER A 76 -5.50 10.88 -4.95
N ALA A 77 -4.32 10.27 -5.06
CA ALA A 77 -4.15 8.83 -5.11
C ALA A 77 -3.82 8.38 -3.69
N GLU A 78 -4.81 7.83 -2.99
CA GLU A 78 -4.54 7.09 -1.75
C GLU A 78 -4.02 5.70 -2.14
N PRO A 79 -2.82 5.30 -1.68
CA PRO A 79 -2.37 3.93 -1.85
C PRO A 79 -3.42 2.98 -1.26
N HIS A 80 -3.88 2.01 -2.05
CA HIS A 80 -4.83 0.97 -1.60
C HIS A 80 -6.23 1.49 -1.21
N ALA A 81 -6.72 2.56 -1.86
CA ALA A 81 -8.08 3.06 -1.62
C ALA A 81 -9.19 1.99 -1.84
N ASP A 82 -8.91 1.00 -2.67
CA ASP A 82 -9.77 -0.15 -2.94
C ASP A 82 -9.82 -1.15 -1.77
N GLU A 83 -8.73 -1.30 -1.01
CA GLU A 83 -8.67 -2.16 0.18
C GLU A 83 -9.66 -1.72 1.27
N ALA A 84 -9.96 -0.41 1.37
CA ALA A 84 -10.95 0.09 2.31
C ALA A 84 -12.36 -0.52 2.11
N ASN A 85 -12.66 -0.95 0.89
CA ASN A 85 -13.93 -1.60 0.54
C ASN A 85 -13.80 -3.11 0.32
N ASP A 86 -12.63 -3.70 0.59
CA ASP A 86 -12.43 -5.14 0.40
C ASP A 86 -13.20 -5.92 1.49
N PRO A 87 -14.20 -6.75 1.10
CA PRO A 87 -15.03 -7.47 2.05
C PRO A 87 -14.27 -8.53 2.84
N VAL A 88 -13.10 -8.98 2.38
CA VAL A 88 -12.22 -9.91 3.11
C VAL A 88 -11.48 -9.16 4.20
N LEU A 89 -10.94 -7.98 3.91
CA LEU A 89 -10.25 -7.14 4.90
C LEU A 89 -11.21 -6.65 5.98
N GLN A 90 -12.41 -6.21 5.60
CA GLN A 90 -13.46 -5.84 6.57
C GLN A 90 -13.81 -6.99 7.51
N LYS A 91 -13.96 -8.21 6.97
CA LYS A 91 -14.21 -9.40 7.81
C LYS A 91 -13.05 -9.75 8.72
N LEU A 92 -11.82 -9.46 8.31
CA LEU A 92 -10.65 -9.67 9.16
C LEU A 92 -10.67 -8.70 10.34
N ASP A 93 -11.00 -7.43 10.10
CA ASP A 93 -11.18 -6.43 11.16
C ASP A 93 -12.30 -6.85 12.13
N ASP A 94 -13.44 -7.31 11.62
CA ASP A 94 -14.54 -7.84 12.44
C ASP A 94 -14.08 -9.02 13.33
N VAL A 95 -13.25 -9.92 12.80
CA VAL A 95 -12.71 -11.06 13.55
C VAL A 95 -11.73 -10.59 14.63
N LEU A 96 -10.89 -9.61 14.34
CA LEU A 96 -9.97 -9.03 15.32
C LEU A 96 -10.72 -8.35 16.47
N GLU A 97 -11.81 -7.62 16.16
CA GLU A 97 -12.69 -7.03 17.17
C GLU A 97 -13.33 -8.10 18.07
N GLN A 98 -13.87 -9.16 17.46
CA GLN A 98 -14.46 -10.28 18.22
C GLN A 98 -13.44 -11.00 19.11
N LEU A 99 -12.21 -11.20 18.63
CA LEU A 99 -11.14 -11.80 19.43
C LEU A 99 -10.77 -10.90 20.62
N HIS A 100 -10.74 -9.58 20.43
CA HIS A 100 -10.49 -8.63 21.50
C HIS A 100 -11.61 -8.67 22.55
N GLU A 101 -12.88 -8.71 22.12
CA GLU A 101 -14.02 -8.87 23.03
C GLU A 101 -13.95 -10.17 23.83
N LEU A 102 -13.67 -11.29 23.16
CA LEU A 102 -13.52 -12.60 23.80
C LEU A 102 -12.40 -12.58 24.85
N ARG A 103 -11.25 -11.98 24.52
CA ARG A 103 -10.15 -11.83 25.48
C ARG A 103 -10.58 -11.07 26.72
N THR A 104 -11.20 -9.90 26.57
CA THR A 104 -11.69 -9.10 27.71
C THR A 104 -12.71 -9.87 28.55
N ARG A 105 -13.59 -10.66 27.92
CA ARG A 105 -14.57 -11.48 28.63
C ARG A 105 -13.92 -12.62 29.41
N VAL A 106 -12.90 -13.26 28.86
CA VAL A 106 -12.14 -14.31 29.57
C VAL A 106 -11.43 -13.73 30.79
N GLU A 107 -10.72 -12.61 30.63
CA GLU A 107 -10.05 -11.91 31.76
C GLU A 107 -11.05 -11.56 32.87
N ALA A 108 -12.26 -11.11 32.52
CA ALA A 108 -13.31 -10.82 33.49
C ALA A 108 -13.87 -12.07 34.21
N VAL A 109 -13.88 -13.23 33.55
CA VAL A 109 -14.29 -14.50 34.16
C VAL A 109 -13.21 -15.01 35.10
N GLU A 110 -11.95 -15.00 34.67
CA GLU A 110 -10.79 -15.38 35.47
C GLU A 110 -10.75 -14.56 36.78
N HIS A 111 -10.88 -13.23 36.69
CA HIS A 111 -10.93 -12.37 37.87
C HIS A 111 -12.15 -12.61 38.77
N ARG A 112 -13.29 -13.08 38.23
CA ARG A 112 -14.45 -13.42 39.08
C ARG A 112 -14.17 -14.68 39.88
N GLN A 113 -13.57 -15.69 39.25
CA GLN A 113 -13.24 -16.96 39.90
C GLN A 113 -12.20 -16.76 41.01
N GLU A 114 -11.16 -15.96 40.76
CA GLU A 114 -10.16 -15.60 41.78
C GLU A 114 -10.80 -14.98 43.03
N ARG A 115 -11.80 -14.10 42.85
CA ARG A 115 -12.49 -13.46 43.99
C ARG A 115 -13.47 -14.37 44.73
N GLU A 116 -14.05 -15.36 44.05
CA GLU A 116 -14.92 -16.36 44.68
C GLU A 116 -14.09 -17.38 45.48
N ASP A 117 -12.90 -17.74 45.01
CA ASP A 117 -11.97 -18.63 45.71
C ASP A 117 -11.33 -17.97 46.97
N GLU A 118 -11.25 -16.64 47.02
CA GLU A 118 -10.72 -15.88 48.18
C GLU A 118 -11.76 -15.62 49.30
N GLN A 119 -13.04 -15.99 49.13
CA GLN A 119 -14.09 -15.71 50.12
C GLN A 119 -14.59 -17.02 50.77
N PRO A 120 -14.18 -17.33 52.03
CA PRO A 120 -14.49 -18.60 52.71
C PRO A 120 -15.93 -18.71 53.24
#